data_AF-A0A9Q9A0V5-F1
#
_entry.id   AF-A0A9Q9A0V5-F1
#
_cell.length_a   1.000
_cell.length_b   1.000
_cell.length_c   1.000
_cell.angle_alpha   90.00
_cell.angle_beta   90.00
_cell.angle_gamma   90.00
#
_symmetry.space_group_name_H-M   'P 1'
#
loop_
_entity.id
_entity.type
_entity.pdbx_description
1 polymer ?
#
loop_
_entity_poly.entity_id
_entity_poly.type
_entity_poly.pdbx_seq_one_letter_code
_entity_poly.pdbx_strand_id
1 'polypeptide(L)'
;MASRLLRERTGLAMIEFAYALPLLATVGLAGTEAANLALVTLRINQMAMLAADNAARVRISMDETDVNEVMVGLRFSGTGIKFGERGRVIISDIESNGIASGNSNAGYKITWQRCFGAKNAVSAYGTEGTGATNAALKFGIGTRAPATDTTGTIPITAGAMIVAEVRYTYSPLVAGMFMGNRELRAVQTFPVRDRAGQALTNSTGMNDTARRLCDAAHLGST
;
A
#
# COMPACT_ATOMS: atom_id res chain seq x y z
N MET A 1 -20.93 -4.33 -66.86
CA MET A 1 -20.14 -4.91 -65.75
C MET A 1 -19.33 -3.84 -65.00
N ALA A 2 -18.58 -2.96 -65.68
CA ALA A 2 -17.78 -1.91 -65.03
C ALA A 2 -18.57 -0.92 -64.14
N SER A 3 -19.81 -0.58 -64.51
CA SER A 3 -20.69 0.28 -63.72
C SER A 3 -21.26 -0.36 -62.44
N ARG A 4 -21.22 -1.70 -62.33
CA ARG A 4 -21.60 -2.41 -61.10
C ARG A 4 -20.47 -2.41 -60.08
N LEU A 5 -19.21 -2.52 -60.51
CA LEU A 5 -18.03 -2.41 -59.65
C LEU A 5 -17.88 -1.00 -59.06
N LEU A 6 -18.21 0.04 -59.82
CA LEU A 6 -18.20 1.44 -59.34
C LEU A 6 -19.31 1.78 -58.34
N ARG A 7 -20.31 0.90 -58.16
CA ARG A 7 -21.46 1.11 -57.26
C ARG A 7 -21.36 0.29 -55.97
N GLU A 8 -20.35 -0.57 -55.84
CA GLU A 8 -20.06 -1.39 -54.67
C GLU A 8 -19.40 -0.56 -53.54
N ARG A 9 -20.22 0.22 -52.81
CA ARG A 9 -19.78 0.98 -51.63
C ARG A 9 -19.48 0.11 -50.42
N THR A 10 -20.04 -1.09 -50.39
CA THR A 10 -19.92 -2.09 -49.32
C THR A 10 -18.50 -2.64 -49.18
N GLY A 11 -17.80 -2.93 -50.29
CA GLY A 11 -16.42 -3.40 -50.25
C GLY A 11 -15.42 -2.31 -49.82
N LEU A 12 -15.67 -1.07 -50.25
CA LEU A 12 -14.87 0.10 -49.85
C LEU A 12 -14.96 0.35 -48.33
N ALA A 13 -16.18 0.32 -47.79
CA ALA A 13 -16.42 0.50 -46.35
C ALA A 13 -15.73 -0.59 -45.50
N MET A 14 -15.66 -1.84 -45.98
CA MET A 14 -14.93 -2.90 -45.27
C MET A 14 -13.42 -2.66 -45.23
N ILE A 15 -12.83 -2.15 -46.31
CA ILE A 15 -11.39 -1.86 -46.37
C ILE A 15 -11.04 -0.65 -45.52
N GLU A 16 -11.85 0.42 -45.58
CA GLU A 16 -11.69 1.59 -44.71
C GLU A 16 -11.78 1.23 -43.23
N PHE A 17 -12.75 0.38 -42.86
CA PHE A 17 -12.86 -0.13 -41.51
C PHE A 17 -11.65 -1.00 -41.12
N ALA A 18 -11.16 -1.85 -42.02
CA ALA A 18 -9.99 -2.68 -41.75
C ALA A 18 -8.72 -1.86 -41.47
N TYR A 19 -8.56 -0.69 -42.09
CA TYR A 19 -7.44 0.22 -41.80
C TYR A 19 -7.68 1.07 -40.54
N ALA A 20 -8.92 1.46 -40.24
CA ALA A 20 -9.24 2.25 -39.05
C ALA A 20 -9.26 1.41 -37.76
N LEU A 21 -9.63 0.13 -37.84
CA LEU A 21 -9.81 -0.76 -36.69
C LEU A 21 -8.54 -0.91 -35.83
N PRO A 22 -7.33 -1.12 -36.37
CA PRO A 22 -6.12 -1.22 -35.54
C PRO A 22 -5.86 0.05 -34.72
N LEU A 23 -6.09 1.23 -35.30
CA LEU A 23 -5.94 2.50 -34.58
C LEU A 23 -7.01 2.64 -33.50
N LEU A 24 -8.27 2.33 -33.82
CA LEU A 24 -9.38 2.45 -32.88
C LEU A 24 -9.27 1.45 -31.73
N ALA A 25 -8.84 0.22 -32.03
CA ALA A 25 -8.57 -0.83 -31.06
C ALA A 25 -7.40 -0.47 -30.13
N THR A 26 -6.29 0.04 -30.65
CA THR A 26 -5.14 0.43 -29.81
C THR A 26 -5.50 1.57 -28.85
N VAL A 27 -6.21 2.59 -29.31
CA VAL A 27 -6.69 3.69 -28.45
C VAL A 27 -7.69 3.18 -27.41
N GLY A 28 -8.64 2.32 -27.80
CA GLY A 28 -9.61 1.73 -26.88
C GLY A 28 -8.94 0.90 -25.78
N LEU A 29 -8.03 0.00 -26.17
CA LEU A 29 -7.29 -0.84 -25.23
C LEU A 29 -6.40 0.00 -24.31
N ALA A 30 -5.68 0.98 -24.83
CA ALA A 30 -4.87 1.91 -24.02
C ALA A 30 -5.72 2.71 -23.03
N GLY A 31 -6.90 3.17 -23.44
CA GLY A 31 -7.86 3.84 -22.56
C GLY A 31 -8.36 2.94 -21.43
N THR A 32 -8.70 1.68 -21.75
CA THR A 32 -9.13 0.70 -20.73
C THR A 32 -8.02 0.36 -19.74
N GLU A 33 -6.78 0.23 -20.22
CA GLU A 33 -5.62 -0.06 -19.40
C GLU A 33 -5.30 1.11 -18.47
N ALA A 34 -5.38 2.36 -18.97
CA ALA A 34 -5.22 3.56 -18.16
C ALA A 34 -6.30 3.68 -17.08
N ALA A 35 -7.56 3.39 -17.42
CA ALA A 35 -8.66 3.38 -16.46
C ALA A 35 -8.46 2.31 -15.38
N ASN A 36 -8.04 1.10 -15.75
CA ASN A 36 -7.76 0.03 -14.80
C ASN A 36 -6.60 0.40 -13.86
N LEU A 37 -5.52 0.97 -14.39
CA LEU A 37 -4.40 1.45 -13.59
C LEU A 37 -4.85 2.52 -12.57
N ALA A 38 -5.69 3.45 -12.99
CA ALA A 38 -6.25 4.47 -12.11
C ALA A 38 -7.11 3.87 -10.99
N LEU A 39 -7.99 2.91 -11.32
CA LEU A 39 -8.84 2.21 -10.36
C LEU A 39 -8.02 1.41 -9.34
N VAL A 40 -7.00 0.67 -9.78
CA VAL A 40 -6.11 -0.07 -8.89
C VAL A 40 -5.34 0.90 -7.97
N THR A 41 -4.85 2.02 -8.52
CA THR A 41 -4.16 3.05 -7.75
C THR A 41 -5.07 3.65 -6.66
N LEU A 42 -6.33 3.94 -7.00
CA LEU A 42 -7.31 4.39 -6.02
C LEU A 42 -7.56 3.34 -4.93
N ARG A 43 -7.72 2.07 -5.32
CA ARG A 43 -8.00 0.98 -4.38
C ARG A 43 -6.87 0.78 -3.38
N ILE A 44 -5.61 0.78 -3.82
CA ILE A 44 -4.47 0.65 -2.88
C ILE A 44 -4.36 1.84 -1.93
N ASN A 45 -4.70 3.06 -2.39
CA ASN A 45 -4.72 4.25 -1.55
C ASN A 45 -5.81 4.14 -0.49
N GLN A 46 -7.01 3.71 -0.88
CA GLN A 46 -8.12 3.46 0.06
C GLN A 46 -7.77 2.35 1.06
N MET A 47 -7.09 1.29 0.64
CA MET A 47 -6.61 0.24 1.54
C MET A 47 -5.62 0.79 2.56
N ALA A 48 -4.64 1.61 2.15
CA ALA A 48 -3.71 2.25 3.08
C ALA A 48 -4.44 3.18 4.07
N MET A 49 -5.42 3.96 3.59
CA MET A 49 -6.26 4.81 4.44
C MET A 49 -7.03 4.00 5.49
N LEU A 50 -7.70 2.94 5.04
CA LEU A 50 -8.53 2.08 5.89
C LEU A 50 -7.67 1.33 6.92
N ALA A 51 -6.49 0.85 6.52
CA ALA A 51 -5.52 0.20 7.40
C ALA A 51 -5.09 1.14 8.54
N ALA A 52 -4.65 2.35 8.19
CA ALA A 52 -4.12 3.29 9.16
C ALA A 52 -5.21 3.89 10.05
N ASP A 53 -6.38 4.27 9.51
CA ASP A 53 -7.47 4.84 10.32
C ASP A 53 -8.07 3.80 11.27
N ASN A 54 -8.30 2.56 10.82
CA ASN A 54 -8.85 1.51 11.70
C ASN A 54 -7.91 1.21 12.86
N ALA A 55 -6.60 1.07 12.59
CA ALA A 55 -5.62 0.85 13.65
C ALA A 55 -5.47 2.07 14.58
N ALA A 56 -5.59 3.30 14.06
CA ALA A 56 -5.50 4.52 14.86
C ALA A 56 -6.73 4.77 15.76
N ARG A 57 -7.87 4.11 15.47
CA ARG A 57 -9.13 4.25 16.20
C ARG A 57 -9.31 3.27 17.35
N VAL A 58 -8.47 2.24 17.45
CA VAL A 58 -8.54 1.28 18.56
C VAL A 58 -8.32 2.04 19.87
N ARG A 59 -9.27 1.88 20.79
CA ARG A 59 -9.32 2.61 22.06
C ARG A 59 -8.53 1.85 23.13
N ILE A 60 -7.95 2.58 24.08
CA ILE A 60 -7.30 2.05 25.31
C ILE A 60 -5.99 1.29 25.06
N SER A 61 -6.05 0.13 24.40
CA SER A 61 -4.89 -0.75 24.11
C SER A 61 -5.11 -1.51 22.82
N MET A 62 -4.04 -1.79 22.07
CA MET A 62 -4.07 -2.58 20.85
C MET A 62 -3.52 -3.98 21.12
N ASP A 63 -4.24 -5.00 20.71
CA ASP A 63 -3.83 -6.39 20.78
C ASP A 63 -3.50 -6.98 19.40
N GLU A 64 -2.77 -8.07 19.34
CA GLU A 64 -2.56 -8.85 18.11
C GLU A 64 -3.89 -9.21 17.43
N THR A 65 -4.94 -9.43 18.22
CA THR A 65 -6.29 -9.71 17.73
C THR A 65 -6.87 -8.55 16.94
N ASP A 66 -6.77 -7.33 17.47
CA ASP A 66 -7.24 -6.12 16.79
C ASP A 66 -6.50 -5.89 15.47
N VAL A 67 -5.18 -6.10 15.47
CA VAL A 67 -4.39 -5.97 14.24
C VAL A 67 -4.81 -7.03 13.21
N ASN A 68 -5.04 -8.27 13.64
CA ASN A 68 -5.50 -9.31 12.73
C ASN A 68 -6.87 -8.99 12.12
N GLU A 69 -7.80 -8.42 12.89
CA GLU A 69 -9.10 -7.97 12.37
C GLU A 69 -8.95 -6.89 11.28
N VAL A 70 -8.08 -5.89 11.52
CA VAL A 70 -7.75 -4.87 10.51
C VAL A 70 -7.19 -5.53 9.24
N MET A 71 -6.26 -6.46 9.37
CA MET A 71 -5.64 -7.16 8.23
C MET A 71 -6.63 -8.04 7.47
N VAL A 72 -7.54 -8.72 8.17
CA VAL A 72 -8.63 -9.50 7.56
C VAL A 72 -9.56 -8.59 6.75
N GLY A 73 -9.92 -7.43 7.29
CA GLY A 73 -10.68 -6.42 6.55
C GLY A 73 -9.97 -5.97 5.26
N LEU A 74 -8.65 -5.78 5.31
CA LEU A 74 -7.84 -5.44 4.14
C LEU A 74 -7.78 -6.58 3.12
N ARG A 75 -7.69 -7.84 3.57
CA ARG A 75 -7.75 -9.01 2.69
C ARG A 75 -9.02 -8.99 1.86
N PHE A 76 -10.18 -8.81 2.50
CA PHE A 76 -11.47 -8.74 1.80
C PHE A 76 -11.54 -7.54 0.85
N SER A 77 -11.11 -6.36 1.29
CA SER A 77 -11.07 -5.14 0.47
C SER A 77 -10.14 -5.28 -0.76
N GLY A 78 -9.10 -6.09 -0.66
CA GLY A 78 -8.12 -6.34 -1.73
C GLY A 78 -8.42 -7.52 -2.66
N THR A 79 -9.50 -8.29 -2.44
CA THR A 79 -9.84 -9.50 -3.22
C THR A 79 -9.92 -9.23 -4.72
N GLY A 80 -10.62 -8.17 -5.13
CA GLY A 80 -10.82 -7.84 -6.54
C GLY A 80 -9.56 -7.43 -7.30
N ILE A 81 -8.43 -7.23 -6.60
CA ILE A 81 -7.11 -7.00 -7.21
C ILE A 81 -6.10 -8.08 -6.83
N LYS A 82 -6.54 -9.22 -6.25
CA LYS A 82 -5.64 -10.27 -5.75
C LYS A 82 -4.54 -9.72 -4.83
N PHE A 83 -4.90 -8.78 -3.94
CA PHE A 83 -3.93 -8.08 -3.11
C PHE A 83 -3.09 -9.02 -2.24
N GLY A 84 -3.69 -10.07 -1.66
CA GLY A 84 -2.96 -11.02 -0.83
C GLY A 84 -1.82 -11.73 -1.58
N GLU A 85 -1.95 -11.93 -2.89
CA GLU A 85 -0.91 -12.58 -3.71
C GLU A 85 0.11 -11.57 -4.27
N ARG A 86 -0.36 -10.38 -4.64
CA ARG A 86 0.42 -9.42 -5.45
C ARG A 86 0.89 -8.21 -4.67
N GLY A 87 0.43 -8.05 -3.44
CA GLY A 87 0.66 -6.90 -2.60
C GLY A 87 1.20 -7.27 -1.23
N ARG A 88 1.62 -6.23 -0.51
CA ARG A 88 1.96 -6.26 0.90
C ARG A 88 1.56 -4.95 1.54
N VAL A 89 0.86 -5.04 2.66
CA VAL A 89 0.61 -3.92 3.57
C VAL A 89 1.49 -4.10 4.80
N ILE A 90 2.09 -3.01 5.26
CA ILE A 90 2.89 -2.93 6.47
C ILE A 90 2.27 -1.82 7.32
N ILE A 91 1.73 -2.18 8.47
CA ILE A 91 1.21 -1.22 9.45
C ILE A 91 2.26 -1.09 10.56
N SER A 92 2.69 0.14 10.81
CA SER A 92 3.68 0.47 11.84
C SER A 92 3.09 1.47 12.82
N ASP A 93 3.39 1.31 14.10
CA ASP A 93 3.15 2.33 15.11
C ASP A 93 4.45 3.07 15.42
N ILE A 94 4.35 4.40 15.45
CA ILE A 94 5.51 5.27 15.60
C ILE A 94 5.24 6.31 16.66
N GLU A 95 6.09 6.32 17.67
CA GLU A 95 6.00 7.24 18.79
C GLU A 95 7.39 7.82 19.11
N SER A 96 7.44 8.75 20.06
CA SER A 96 8.71 9.24 20.57
C SER A 96 9.55 8.08 21.13
N ASN A 97 10.85 8.10 20.88
CA ASN A 97 11.77 7.13 21.48
C ASN A 97 12.04 7.38 22.97
N GLY A 98 11.42 8.40 23.58
CA GLY A 98 11.54 8.72 25.01
C GLY A 98 12.89 9.33 25.40
N ILE A 99 13.79 9.56 24.43
CA ILE A 99 15.08 10.20 24.66
C ILE A 99 14.88 11.73 24.71
N ALA A 100 15.42 12.37 25.74
CA ALA A 100 15.27 13.81 25.97
C ALA A 100 15.76 14.66 24.78
N SER A 101 15.04 15.74 24.44
CA SER A 101 15.23 16.54 23.20
C SER A 101 16.62 17.19 23.01
N GLY A 102 17.46 17.22 24.05
CA GLY A 102 18.85 17.68 23.98
C GLY A 102 19.87 16.60 23.58
N ASN A 103 19.47 15.33 23.52
CA ASN A 103 20.34 14.24 23.10
C ASN A 103 20.34 14.12 21.57
N SER A 104 21.51 13.87 20.97
CA SER A 104 21.65 13.63 19.54
C SER A 104 20.80 12.47 19.01
N ASN A 105 20.45 11.51 19.87
CA ASN A 105 19.60 10.35 19.58
C ASN A 105 18.10 10.60 19.78
N ALA A 106 17.69 11.79 20.23
CA ALA A 106 16.27 12.13 20.38
C ALA A 106 15.56 12.05 19.03
N GLY A 107 14.36 11.47 19.03
CA GLY A 107 13.56 11.29 17.83
C GLY A 107 12.39 10.36 18.07
N TYR A 108 12.12 9.54 17.08
CA TYR A 108 11.00 8.59 17.06
C TYR A 108 11.50 7.15 16.94
N LYS A 109 10.63 6.20 17.25
CA LYS A 109 10.87 4.77 17.08
C LYS A 109 9.66 4.10 16.46
N ILE A 110 9.89 2.98 15.79
CA ILE A 110 8.83 2.05 15.41
C ILE A 110 8.60 1.08 16.57
N THR A 111 7.46 1.18 17.25
CA THR A 111 7.17 0.37 18.44
C THR A 111 6.72 -1.04 18.09
N TRP A 112 5.93 -1.19 17.03
CA TRP A 112 5.55 -2.51 16.49
C TRP A 112 5.27 -2.41 14.99
N GLN A 113 5.40 -3.54 14.28
CA GLN A 113 5.00 -3.64 12.87
C GLN A 113 4.26 -4.93 12.57
N ARG A 114 3.16 -4.84 11.83
CA ARG A 114 2.44 -6.02 11.34
C ARG A 114 2.21 -5.95 9.85
N CYS A 115 2.27 -7.10 9.19
CA CYS A 115 2.28 -7.23 7.75
C CYS A 115 1.24 -8.23 7.25
N PHE A 116 0.72 -7.96 6.05
CA PHE A 116 -0.15 -8.90 5.33
C PHE A 116 0.17 -8.87 3.84
N GLY A 117 0.18 -10.05 3.20
CA GLY A 117 0.36 -10.23 1.76
C GLY A 117 1.70 -10.89 1.40
N ALA A 118 1.68 -11.62 0.29
CA ALA A 118 2.78 -12.47 -0.17
C ALA A 118 3.92 -11.70 -0.88
N LYS A 119 3.73 -10.42 -1.21
CA LYS A 119 4.81 -9.62 -1.82
C LYS A 119 5.95 -9.45 -0.82
N ASN A 120 7.16 -9.84 -1.20
CA ASN A 120 8.34 -9.58 -0.37
C ASN A 120 8.75 -8.10 -0.46
N ALA A 121 8.22 -7.29 0.44
CA ALA A 121 8.55 -5.88 0.57
C ALA A 121 8.82 -5.52 2.02
N VAL A 122 9.87 -4.75 2.24
CA VAL A 122 10.24 -4.24 3.57
C VAL A 122 9.73 -2.81 3.74
N SER A 123 9.53 -2.40 5.01
CA SER A 123 9.19 -1.02 5.32
C SER A 123 10.32 -0.10 4.86
N ALA A 124 9.97 1.04 4.28
CA ALA A 124 10.97 2.01 3.86
C ALA A 124 11.56 2.83 5.02
N TYR A 125 10.97 2.70 6.22
CA TYR A 125 11.39 3.42 7.43
C TYR A 125 12.18 2.54 8.41
N GLY A 126 12.30 1.24 8.12
CA GLY A 126 13.03 0.27 8.95
C GLY A 126 12.10 -0.78 9.57
N THR A 127 12.70 -1.71 10.31
CA THR A 127 11.99 -2.79 11.00
C THR A 127 11.46 -2.33 12.36
N GLU A 128 10.64 -3.17 12.99
CA GLU A 128 10.26 -3.03 14.41
C GLU A 128 11.50 -2.74 15.28
N GLY A 129 11.40 -1.75 16.16
CA GLY A 129 12.49 -1.27 17.03
C GLY A 129 13.43 -0.23 16.41
N THR A 130 13.33 0.06 15.11
CA THR A 130 14.15 1.12 14.48
C THR A 130 13.92 2.46 15.18
N GLY A 131 14.99 3.17 15.53
CA GLY A 131 14.93 4.47 16.22
C GLY A 131 14.77 4.39 17.75
N ALA A 132 14.66 3.19 18.33
CA ALA A 132 14.46 3.03 19.79
C ALA A 132 15.62 3.59 20.63
N THR A 133 16.86 3.47 20.14
CA THR A 133 18.07 3.88 20.88
C THR A 133 18.96 4.85 20.11
N ASN A 134 18.55 5.25 18.90
CA ASN A 134 19.34 6.07 17.99
C ASN A 134 18.48 7.06 17.20
N ALA A 135 19.14 7.93 16.43
CA ALA A 135 18.50 8.97 15.63
C ALA A 135 17.98 8.49 14.25
N ALA A 136 17.77 7.18 14.02
CA ALA A 136 17.40 6.66 12.70
C ALA A 136 16.08 7.25 12.17
N LEU A 137 15.16 7.60 13.08
CA LEU A 137 13.90 8.30 12.78
C LEU A 137 13.86 9.64 13.49
N LYS A 138 14.96 10.40 13.45
CA LYS A 138 15.07 11.72 14.12
C LYS A 138 13.93 12.67 13.76
N PHE A 139 13.58 12.71 12.48
CA PHE A 139 12.53 13.58 11.94
C PHE A 139 11.19 12.85 11.76
N GLY A 140 11.07 11.62 12.24
CA GLY A 140 9.84 10.84 12.18
C GLY A 140 9.61 10.22 10.80
N ILE A 141 8.39 10.35 10.28
CA ILE A 141 7.99 9.82 8.98
C ILE A 141 7.61 10.95 8.05
N GLY A 142 8.07 10.85 6.80
CA GLY A 142 7.71 11.78 5.75
C GLY A 142 7.21 11.08 4.49
N THR A 143 6.80 11.88 3.51
CA THR A 143 6.31 11.41 2.20
C THR A 143 7.36 10.64 1.41
N ARG A 144 8.65 10.85 1.73
CA ARG A 144 9.81 10.08 1.28
C ARG A 144 10.45 9.34 2.45
N ALA A 145 10.99 8.17 2.16
CA ALA A 145 11.56 7.27 3.14
C ALA A 145 13.02 6.92 2.78
N PRO A 146 13.91 6.74 3.77
CA PRO A 146 13.73 7.20 5.15
C PRO A 146 13.68 8.73 5.23
N ALA A 147 13.05 9.29 6.26
CA ALA A 147 12.99 10.74 6.48
C ALA A 147 14.36 11.23 6.99
N THR A 148 15.34 11.33 6.09
CA THR A 148 16.69 11.85 6.39
C THR A 148 16.74 13.37 6.44
N ASP A 149 15.64 14.03 6.10
CA ASP A 149 15.45 15.48 6.09
C ASP A 149 14.09 15.81 6.72
N THR A 150 14.01 16.98 7.36
CA THR A 150 12.80 17.65 7.86
C THR A 150 11.76 17.97 6.78
N THR A 151 12.14 17.97 5.50
CA THR A 151 11.20 18.29 4.42
C THR A 151 10.15 17.20 4.25
N GLY A 152 8.88 17.54 4.52
CA GLY A 152 7.75 16.65 4.34
C GLY A 152 7.55 15.63 5.47
N THR A 153 8.18 15.86 6.63
CA THR A 153 7.95 15.07 7.85
C THR A 153 6.71 15.50 8.58
N ILE A 154 5.96 14.52 9.08
CA ILE A 154 4.74 14.76 9.85
C ILE A 154 5.14 14.84 11.32
N PRO A 155 5.00 16.02 11.97
CA PRO A 155 5.32 16.16 13.38
C PRO A 155 4.35 15.32 14.21
N ILE A 156 4.90 14.42 15.02
CA ILE A 156 4.12 13.65 16.00
C ILE A 156 4.18 14.45 17.30
N THR A 157 3.19 15.32 17.49
CA THR A 157 3.23 16.37 18.53
C THR A 157 2.79 15.89 19.92
N ALA A 158 2.15 14.73 20.02
CA ALA A 158 1.89 14.00 21.26
C ALA A 158 1.29 12.63 20.90
N GLY A 159 1.80 11.54 21.48
CA GLY A 159 1.30 10.19 21.23
C GLY A 159 2.01 9.46 20.08
N ALA A 160 1.24 8.65 19.35
CA ALA A 160 1.75 7.83 18.26
C ALA A 160 1.07 8.15 16.93
N MET A 161 1.72 7.74 15.85
CA MET A 161 1.21 7.80 14.50
C MET A 161 1.23 6.40 13.90
N ILE A 162 0.07 5.97 13.39
CA ILE A 162 -0.02 4.77 12.58
C ILE A 162 0.39 5.10 11.16
N VAL A 163 1.26 4.28 10.60
CA VAL A 163 1.71 4.40 9.21
C VAL A 163 1.42 3.11 8.48
N ALA A 164 0.58 3.18 7.45
CA ALA A 164 0.29 2.08 6.57
C ALA A 164 1.03 2.25 5.25
N GLU A 165 1.99 1.37 4.99
CA GLU A 165 2.69 1.26 3.72
C GLU A 165 2.12 0.13 2.89
N VAL A 166 1.54 0.46 1.75
CA VAL A 166 1.05 -0.52 0.77
C VAL A 166 2.02 -0.56 -0.41
N ARG A 167 2.40 -1.77 -0.80
CA ARG A 167 3.17 -2.09 -2.02
C ARG A 167 2.38 -3.08 -2.84
N TYR A 168 2.25 -2.86 -4.14
CA TYR A 168 1.45 -3.72 -5.00
C TYR A 168 2.07 -3.84 -6.40
N THR A 169 2.17 -5.07 -6.92
CA THR A 169 2.63 -5.33 -8.29
C THR A 169 1.44 -5.32 -9.24
N TYR A 170 1.30 -4.24 -10.00
CA TYR A 170 0.23 -4.08 -11.00
C TYR A 170 0.33 -5.14 -12.11
N SER A 171 -0.83 -5.68 -12.49
CA SER A 171 -0.97 -6.59 -13.64
C SER A 171 -1.77 -5.87 -14.72
N PRO A 172 -1.21 -5.67 -15.91
CA PRO A 172 -1.98 -5.17 -17.04
C PRO A 172 -3.10 -6.14 -17.44
N LEU A 173 -4.20 -5.59 -17.95
CA LEU A 173 -5.30 -6.38 -18.54
C LEU A 173 -4.99 -6.71 -20.00
N VAL A 174 -4.48 -5.71 -20.73
CA VAL A 174 -4.09 -5.85 -22.12
C VAL A 174 -2.56 -6.01 -22.14
N ALA A 175 -2.12 -7.26 -22.05
CA ALA A 175 -0.75 -7.72 -21.85
C ALA A 175 0.37 -6.87 -22.49
N GLY A 176 1.48 -6.66 -21.75
CA GLY A 176 2.91 -6.49 -22.11
C GLY A 176 3.39 -5.64 -23.31
N MET A 177 2.58 -5.51 -24.35
CA MET A 177 2.87 -4.82 -25.62
C MET A 177 3.11 -3.32 -25.43
N PHE A 178 2.51 -2.71 -24.39
CA PHE A 178 2.57 -1.27 -24.18
C PHE A 178 3.04 -0.85 -22.78
N MET A 179 2.91 -1.72 -21.77
CA MET A 179 3.34 -1.45 -20.39
C MET A 179 3.81 -2.73 -19.68
N GLY A 180 5.00 -2.68 -19.07
CA GLY A 180 5.48 -3.73 -18.17
C GLY A 180 4.81 -3.68 -16.79
N ASN A 181 5.10 -4.67 -15.95
CA ASN A 181 4.66 -4.66 -14.55
C ASN A 181 5.15 -3.38 -13.87
N ARG A 182 4.24 -2.67 -13.21
CA ARG A 182 4.54 -1.46 -12.45
C ARG A 182 4.37 -1.73 -10.96
N GLU A 183 5.30 -1.22 -10.18
CA GLU A 183 5.12 -1.20 -8.73
C GLU A 183 4.34 0.05 -8.33
N LEU A 184 3.26 -0.18 -7.61
CA LEU A 184 2.46 0.88 -7.04
C LEU A 184 2.75 0.95 -5.53
N ARG A 185 2.90 2.17 -5.03
CA ARG A 185 3.15 2.48 -3.63
C ARG A 185 2.10 3.45 -3.12
N ALA A 186 1.52 3.15 -1.97
CA ALA A 186 0.70 4.07 -1.21
C ALA A 186 1.21 4.13 0.22
N VAL A 187 1.25 5.32 0.81
CA VAL A 187 1.59 5.52 2.22
C VAL A 187 0.55 6.45 2.80
N GLN A 188 -0.06 6.03 3.90
CA GLN A 188 -1.05 6.83 4.63
C GLN A 188 -0.72 6.81 6.11
N THR A 189 -0.98 7.93 6.77
CA THR A 189 -0.61 8.16 8.16
C THR A 189 -1.79 8.73 8.94
N PHE A 190 -2.07 8.18 10.12
CA PHE A 190 -3.13 8.67 11.00
C PHE A 190 -2.60 8.82 12.42
N PRO A 191 -2.85 9.95 13.09
CA PRO A 191 -2.52 10.09 14.50
C PRO A 191 -3.41 9.17 15.32
N VAL A 192 -2.82 8.48 16.30
CA VAL A 192 -3.56 7.71 17.30
C VAL A 192 -4.35 8.69 18.17
N ARG A 193 -5.63 8.40 18.41
CA ARG A 193 -6.56 9.36 19.03
C ARG A 193 -6.59 9.28 20.55
N ASP A 194 -7.13 8.19 21.09
CA ASP A 194 -7.48 8.09 22.52
C ASP A 194 -6.61 7.08 23.29
N ARG A 195 -5.61 6.47 22.64
CA ARG A 195 -4.83 5.36 23.22
C ARG A 195 -3.67 5.87 24.07
N ALA A 196 -3.64 5.48 25.34
CA ALA A 196 -2.61 5.93 26.30
C ALA A 196 -1.29 5.15 26.19
N GLY A 197 -1.34 3.87 25.82
CA GLY A 197 -0.16 3.02 25.60
C GLY A 197 -0.03 2.58 24.14
N GLN A 198 1.19 2.54 23.61
CA GLN A 198 1.45 2.20 22.20
C GLN A 198 2.03 0.80 22.01
N ALA A 199 2.37 0.14 23.12
CA ALA A 199 2.81 -1.24 23.11
C ALA A 199 1.67 -2.16 22.64
N LEU A 200 1.99 -3.07 21.72
CA LEU A 200 1.08 -4.09 21.25
C LEU A 200 1.02 -5.23 22.28
N THR A 201 -0.18 -5.61 22.71
CA THR A 201 -0.38 -6.74 23.62
C THR A 201 -0.65 -8.04 22.87
N ASN A 202 -0.46 -9.17 23.55
CA ASN A 202 -0.85 -10.49 23.06
C ASN A 202 -1.63 -11.22 24.17
N SER A 203 -2.76 -10.63 24.56
CA SER A 203 -3.59 -11.08 25.68
C SER A 203 -4.23 -12.44 25.45
N THR A 204 -4.47 -12.81 24.19
CA THR A 204 -5.02 -14.10 23.78
C THR A 204 -3.94 -15.19 23.59
N GLY A 205 -2.65 -14.84 23.73
CA GLY A 205 -1.55 -15.80 23.63
C GLY A 205 -1.35 -16.37 22.22
N MET A 206 -1.58 -15.57 21.18
CA MET A 206 -1.31 -15.99 19.80
C MET A 206 0.15 -16.41 19.61
N ASN A 207 0.33 -17.58 18.99
CA ASN A 207 1.65 -18.03 18.59
C ASN A 207 2.16 -17.22 17.39
N ASP A 208 3.47 -17.28 17.14
CA ASP A 208 4.14 -16.52 16.08
C ASP A 208 3.48 -16.74 14.72
N THR A 209 3.11 -17.98 14.39
CA THR A 209 2.47 -18.34 13.13
C THR A 209 1.10 -17.71 12.90
N ALA A 210 0.36 -17.40 13.98
CA ALA A 210 -0.94 -16.73 13.90
C ALA A 210 -0.80 -15.20 13.93
N ARG A 211 0.34 -14.69 14.38
CA ARG A 211 0.64 -13.26 14.38
C ARG A 211 0.97 -12.79 12.97
N ARG A 212 0.70 -11.52 12.71
CA ARG A 212 0.95 -10.88 11.41
C ARG A 212 2.36 -10.30 11.35
N LEU A 213 3.39 -11.10 11.67
CA LEU A 213 4.77 -10.60 11.74
C LEU A 213 5.29 -10.18 10.36
N CYS A 214 6.28 -9.31 10.35
CA CYS A 214 6.84 -8.71 9.13
C CYS A 214 8.08 -9.45 8.58
N ASP A 215 8.22 -10.74 8.84
CA ASP A 215 9.35 -11.56 8.39
C ASP A 215 9.05 -12.31 7.06
N ALA A 216 9.99 -13.17 6.66
CA ALA A 216 9.86 -14.01 5.47
C ALA A 216 8.92 -15.22 5.67
N ALA A 217 8.78 -15.71 6.91
CA ALA A 217 7.90 -16.84 7.23
C ALA A 217 6.41 -16.45 7.11
N HIS A 218 6.10 -15.16 7.26
CA HIS A 218 4.75 -14.60 7.17
C HIS A 218 4.42 -13.99 5.80
N LEU A 219 5.18 -14.34 4.76
CA LEU A 219 4.85 -14.06 3.36
C LEU A 219 3.71 -15.00 2.89
N GLY A 220 2.49 -14.73 3.37
CA GLY A 220 1.29 -15.49 3.05
C GLY A 220 0.20 -14.63 2.42
N SER A 221 -0.58 -15.20 1.50
CA SER A 221 -1.77 -14.56 0.91
C SER A 221 -3.04 -14.74 1.75
N THR A 222 -2.98 -15.53 2.83
CA THR A 222 -4.10 -15.93 3.70
C THR A 222 -4.20 -15.12 4.97
#